data_AF-A0A8C4VQ31-F1
#
_entry.id   AF-A0A8C4VQ31-F1
#
_cell.length_a   1.000
_cell.length_b   1.000
_cell.length_c   1.000
_cell.angle_alpha   90.00
_cell.angle_beta   90.00
_cell.angle_gamma   90.00
#
_symmetry.space_group_name_H-M   'P 1'
#
loop_
_entity.id
_entity.type
_entity.pdbx_description
1 polymer ?
#
loop_
_entity_poly.entity_id
_entity_poly.type
_entity_poly.pdbx_seq_one_letter_code
_entity_poly.pdbx_strand_id
1 'polypeptide(L)'
;MLEAFEQEAKQVNKSRLLVTAAVAAGLSNIESGYQIPQLGQYLDYFHVMTYDFHGSWEGYTGENSPLFQGPADTGSNIYLNIEYAMNYWKNNGAPVEKLIVGFPTYGHTFILTDPSNTAVGAPTSGPGPAGAYTKQCGFWAYYEICTFLKNGATQAWDTPQDVPYAYQSTEWAQWLTKNNFGSAMVWTIDLDDFTGTFCNQGKFPLISTLKTALGLQSTSCTAPAQPISPITEATSGGGSGSGSSGSGSSSSGGSGFCAGKANGLYSVANNRNAFWNCVNGITYEQYCQTGLVFDTSCSCCNWA
;
A
#
# COMPACT_ATOMS: atom_id res chain seq x y z
N MET A 1 23.11 -6.68 -2.23
CA MET A 1 22.29 -5.51 -1.79
C MET A 1 22.40 -5.29 -0.29
N LEU A 2 22.02 -6.27 0.55
CA LEU A 2 22.12 -6.15 2.01
C LEU A 2 23.50 -5.68 2.49
N GLU A 3 24.58 -6.31 2.02
CA GLU A 3 25.96 -5.92 2.37
C GLU A 3 26.27 -4.44 2.06
N ALA A 4 25.79 -3.92 0.93
CA ALA A 4 26.00 -2.52 0.57
C ALA A 4 25.25 -1.57 1.54
N PHE A 5 24.05 -1.94 1.97
CA PHE A 5 23.29 -1.18 2.96
C PHE A 5 23.95 -1.26 4.35
N GLU A 6 24.50 -2.40 4.73
CA GLU A 6 25.28 -2.54 5.97
C GLU A 6 26.56 -1.69 5.96
N GLN A 7 27.24 -1.61 4.82
CA GLN A 7 28.43 -0.77 4.66
C GLN A 7 28.07 0.72 4.70
N GLU A 8 27.01 1.14 3.99
CA GLU A 8 26.53 2.52 4.00
C GLU A 8 26.17 2.97 5.42
N ALA A 9 25.40 2.18 6.16
CA ALA A 9 24.97 2.48 7.52
C ALA A 9 26.16 2.77 8.45
N LYS A 10 27.23 1.97 8.33
CA LYS A 10 28.49 2.15 9.08
C LYS A 10 29.23 3.43 8.67
N GLN A 11 29.22 3.78 7.38
CA GLN A 11 29.92 4.97 6.87
C GLN A 11 29.23 6.27 7.29
N VAL A 12 27.89 6.32 7.22
CA VAL A 12 27.13 7.55 7.50
C VAL A 12 26.63 7.65 8.94
N ASN A 13 26.89 6.62 9.76
CA ASN A 13 26.42 6.51 11.15
C ASN A 13 24.90 6.72 11.29
N LYS A 14 24.13 6.05 10.42
CA LYS A 14 22.66 6.03 10.45
C LYS A 14 22.16 4.59 10.47
N SER A 15 20.89 4.41 10.78
CA SER A 15 20.23 3.10 10.66
C SER A 15 20.32 2.59 9.24
N ARG A 16 20.55 1.28 9.11
CA ARG A 16 20.61 0.59 7.82
C ARG A 16 19.28 0.73 7.06
N LEU A 17 19.36 0.98 5.76
CA LEU A 17 18.21 0.88 4.86
C LEU A 17 17.61 -0.54 4.88
N LEU A 18 16.28 -0.63 4.90
CA LEU A 18 15.60 -1.92 4.83
C LEU A 18 15.62 -2.48 3.41
N VAL A 19 15.76 -3.81 3.29
CA VAL A 19 15.56 -4.56 2.04
C VAL A 19 14.34 -5.45 2.23
N THR A 20 13.26 -5.18 1.50
CA THR A 20 12.04 -6.00 1.54
C THR A 20 11.64 -6.37 0.11
N ALA A 21 10.79 -7.38 -0.05
CA ALA A 21 10.26 -7.77 -1.35
C ALA A 21 8.76 -8.08 -1.27
N ALA A 22 8.00 -7.65 -2.29
CA ALA A 22 6.68 -8.19 -2.56
C ALA A 22 6.85 -9.52 -3.31
N VAL A 23 6.24 -10.60 -2.81
CA VAL A 23 6.47 -11.96 -3.31
C VAL A 23 5.16 -12.67 -3.60
N ALA A 24 5.19 -13.62 -4.54
CA ALA A 24 4.00 -14.34 -5.00
C ALA A 24 3.38 -15.24 -3.92
N ALA A 25 2.05 -15.45 -4.02
CA ALA A 25 1.31 -16.44 -3.24
C ALA A 25 0.99 -17.73 -4.05
N GLY A 26 0.97 -17.65 -5.38
CA GLY A 26 0.70 -18.81 -6.24
C GLY A 26 1.86 -19.81 -6.30
N LEU A 27 1.58 -21.07 -6.00
CA LEU A 27 2.59 -22.14 -5.85
C LEU A 27 3.58 -22.25 -7.03
N SER A 28 3.08 -22.26 -8.27
CA SER A 28 3.92 -22.37 -9.47
C SER A 28 4.91 -21.22 -9.63
N ASN A 29 4.50 -20.00 -9.27
CA ASN A 29 5.37 -18.83 -9.28
C ASN A 29 6.39 -18.89 -8.13
N ILE A 30 5.99 -19.41 -6.97
CA ILE A 30 6.89 -19.60 -5.83
C ILE A 30 8.02 -20.58 -6.21
N GLU A 31 7.65 -21.76 -6.72
CA GLU A 31 8.60 -22.84 -7.06
C GLU A 31 9.56 -22.47 -8.19
N SER A 32 9.10 -21.68 -9.16
CA SER A 32 9.93 -21.27 -10.30
C SER A 32 10.81 -20.04 -10.02
N GLY A 33 10.43 -19.19 -9.06
CA GLY A 33 11.01 -17.86 -8.90
C GLY A 33 11.89 -17.65 -7.66
N TYR A 34 11.72 -18.45 -6.59
CA TYR A 34 12.22 -18.05 -5.27
C TYR A 34 13.06 -19.13 -4.58
N GLN A 35 14.31 -18.77 -4.28
CA GLN A 35 15.18 -19.52 -3.38
C GLN A 35 14.89 -19.11 -1.94
N ILE A 36 13.79 -19.64 -1.38
CA ILE A 36 13.18 -19.15 -0.13
C ILE A 36 14.18 -19.08 1.05
N PRO A 37 14.96 -20.14 1.38
CA PRO A 37 15.90 -20.07 2.50
C PRO A 37 17.01 -19.03 2.31
N GLN A 38 17.46 -18.84 1.07
CA GLN A 38 18.50 -17.86 0.73
C GLN A 38 17.94 -16.45 0.85
N LEU A 39 16.74 -16.20 0.33
CA LEU A 39 16.06 -14.90 0.48
C LEU A 39 15.84 -14.56 1.95
N GLY A 40 15.53 -15.54 2.81
CA GLY A 40 15.32 -15.34 4.24
C GLY A 40 16.52 -14.79 4.99
N GLN A 41 17.73 -15.00 4.45
CA GLN A 41 18.98 -14.46 4.99
C GLN A 41 19.17 -12.98 4.65
N TYR A 42 18.61 -12.51 3.53
CA TYR A 42 18.89 -11.17 3.00
C TYR A 42 17.75 -10.17 3.18
N LEU A 43 16.50 -10.63 3.17
CA LEU A 43 15.34 -9.78 3.32
C LEU A 43 15.07 -9.48 4.80
N ASP A 44 14.72 -8.23 5.08
CA ASP A 44 14.17 -7.81 6.36
C ASP A 44 12.75 -8.34 6.52
N TYR A 45 11.93 -8.22 5.47
CA TYR A 45 10.54 -8.69 5.45
C TYR A 45 10.13 -9.20 4.06
N PHE A 46 9.25 -10.20 4.05
CA PHE A 46 8.54 -10.71 2.88
C PHE A 46 7.10 -10.18 2.91
N HIS A 47 6.74 -9.33 1.96
CA HIS A 47 5.36 -8.91 1.77
C HIS A 47 4.68 -9.90 0.81
N VAL A 48 4.08 -10.96 1.35
CA VAL A 48 3.44 -11.99 0.54
C VAL A 48 2.13 -11.41 -0.03
N MET A 49 2.00 -11.39 -1.35
CA MET A 49 0.83 -10.86 -2.05
C MET A 49 -0.30 -11.89 -2.03
N THR A 50 -0.87 -12.11 -0.85
CA THR A 50 -1.94 -13.08 -0.58
C THR A 50 -3.30 -12.57 -1.02
N TYR A 51 -3.40 -12.15 -2.27
CA TYR A 51 -4.61 -11.67 -2.94
C TYR A 51 -4.44 -11.94 -4.45
N ASP A 52 -5.44 -11.59 -5.25
CA ASP A 52 -5.52 -11.98 -6.67
C ASP A 52 -5.51 -13.52 -6.86
N PHE A 53 -6.03 -14.27 -5.89
CA PHE A 53 -6.14 -15.72 -6.01
C PHE A 53 -7.12 -16.13 -7.09
N HIS A 54 -8.26 -15.44 -7.14
CA HIS A 54 -9.28 -15.62 -8.17
C HIS A 54 -9.67 -14.31 -8.82
N GLY A 55 -10.11 -14.40 -10.07
CA GLY A 55 -10.53 -13.26 -10.85
C GLY A 55 -11.10 -13.62 -12.21
N SER A 56 -11.54 -12.61 -12.94
CA SER A 56 -12.33 -12.80 -14.18
C SER A 56 -11.65 -13.62 -15.28
N TRP A 57 -10.35 -13.83 -15.20
CA TRP A 57 -9.57 -14.66 -16.14
C TRP A 57 -9.91 -16.16 -16.06
N GLU A 58 -10.63 -16.61 -15.03
CA GLU A 58 -10.95 -18.03 -14.82
C GLU A 58 -12.29 -18.48 -15.45
N GLY A 59 -13.21 -17.55 -15.74
CA GLY A 59 -14.53 -17.89 -16.25
C GLY A 59 -15.52 -18.43 -15.21
N TYR A 60 -15.19 -18.34 -13.92
CA TYR A 60 -16.09 -18.61 -12.79
C TYR A 60 -15.84 -17.60 -11.67
N THR A 61 -16.77 -17.49 -10.73
CA THR A 61 -16.61 -16.65 -9.53
C THR A 61 -15.64 -17.30 -8.55
N GLY A 62 -14.79 -16.49 -7.94
CA GLY A 62 -13.90 -16.92 -6.86
C GLY A 62 -13.54 -15.72 -6.00
N GLU A 63 -13.11 -16.00 -4.76
CA GLU A 63 -12.77 -14.96 -3.80
C GLU A 63 -11.38 -14.37 -4.10
N ASN A 64 -11.24 -13.04 -3.95
CA ASN A 64 -9.95 -12.37 -4.19
C ASN A 64 -8.85 -12.88 -3.25
N SER A 65 -9.22 -13.09 -1.98
CA SER A 65 -8.29 -13.30 -0.88
C SER A 65 -8.89 -14.23 0.19
N PRO A 66 -9.26 -15.49 -0.14
CA PRO A 66 -9.87 -16.42 0.81
C PRO A 66 -8.87 -16.88 1.88
N LEU A 67 -9.30 -17.00 3.14
CA LEU A 67 -8.42 -17.42 4.24
C LEU A 67 -8.09 -18.89 4.12
N PHE A 68 -9.12 -19.68 3.85
CA PHE A 68 -9.06 -21.12 3.76
C PHE A 68 -9.54 -21.59 2.39
N GLN A 69 -9.22 -22.84 2.08
CA GLN A 69 -9.74 -23.54 0.93
C GLN A 69 -11.28 -23.65 0.97
N GLY A 70 -11.94 -23.34 -0.14
CA GLY A 70 -13.37 -23.56 -0.34
C GLY A 70 -13.72 -25.02 -0.62
N PRO A 71 -14.95 -25.48 -0.31
CA PRO A 71 -15.36 -26.87 -0.50
C PRO A 71 -15.43 -27.31 -1.97
N ALA A 72 -15.51 -26.34 -2.89
CA ALA A 72 -15.51 -26.58 -4.34
C ALA A 72 -14.10 -26.62 -4.94
N ASP A 73 -13.07 -26.24 -4.18
CA ASP A 73 -11.70 -26.17 -4.69
C ASP A 73 -11.12 -27.56 -4.90
N THR A 74 -10.61 -27.79 -6.11
CA THR A 74 -9.98 -29.03 -6.52
C THR A 74 -8.75 -28.75 -7.36
N GLY A 75 -7.89 -29.75 -7.54
CA GLY A 75 -6.66 -29.60 -8.32
C GLY A 75 -5.75 -28.52 -7.75
N SER A 76 -5.27 -27.60 -8.59
CA SER A 76 -4.41 -26.49 -8.15
C SER A 76 -5.13 -25.44 -7.30
N ASN A 77 -6.47 -25.37 -7.36
CA ASN A 77 -7.23 -24.34 -6.64
C ASN A 77 -7.18 -24.54 -5.13
N ILE A 78 -6.89 -25.75 -4.66
CA ILE A 78 -6.74 -26.04 -3.22
C ILE A 78 -5.58 -25.25 -2.58
N TYR A 79 -4.66 -24.73 -3.39
CA TYR A 79 -3.51 -23.93 -2.97
C TYR A 79 -3.78 -22.42 -2.97
N LEU A 80 -4.92 -21.97 -3.54
CA LEU A 80 -5.23 -20.56 -3.79
C LEU A 80 -5.93 -19.92 -2.58
N ASN A 81 -5.30 -19.99 -1.41
CA ASN A 81 -5.76 -19.35 -0.18
C ASN A 81 -4.59 -18.89 0.70
N ILE A 82 -4.89 -17.97 1.63
CA ILE A 82 -3.86 -17.36 2.48
C ILE A 82 -3.19 -18.40 3.40
N GLU A 83 -3.97 -19.31 3.99
CA GLU A 83 -3.44 -20.32 4.91
C GLU A 83 -2.37 -21.17 4.23
N TYR A 84 -2.67 -21.71 3.05
CA TYR A 84 -1.74 -22.52 2.28
C TYR A 84 -0.51 -21.72 1.85
N ALA A 85 -0.71 -20.55 1.23
CA ALA A 85 0.40 -19.75 0.70
C ALA A 85 1.40 -19.35 1.80
N MET A 86 0.89 -18.85 2.94
CA MET A 86 1.73 -18.44 4.06
C MET A 86 2.44 -19.62 4.72
N ASN A 87 1.75 -20.76 4.90
CA ASN A 87 2.36 -21.97 5.44
C ASN A 87 3.38 -22.57 4.46
N TYR A 88 3.18 -22.45 3.15
CA TYR A 88 4.17 -22.89 2.17
C TYR A 88 5.47 -22.09 2.30
N TRP A 89 5.41 -20.76 2.35
CA TRP A 89 6.59 -19.91 2.57
C TRP A 89 7.32 -20.28 3.87
N LYS A 90 6.57 -20.41 4.97
CA LYS A 90 7.09 -20.79 6.29
C LYS A 90 7.77 -22.17 6.26
N ASN A 91 7.10 -23.19 5.74
CA ASN A 91 7.58 -24.56 5.75
C ASN A 91 8.76 -24.79 4.79
N ASN A 92 8.95 -23.91 3.81
CA ASN A 92 10.06 -23.96 2.86
C ASN A 92 11.22 -22.99 3.21
N GLY A 93 11.27 -22.51 4.45
CA GLY A 93 12.47 -21.89 5.02
C GLY A 93 12.44 -20.36 5.16
N ALA A 94 11.31 -19.70 4.93
CA ALA A 94 11.17 -18.30 5.30
C ALA A 94 11.00 -18.16 6.82
N PRO A 95 11.78 -17.29 7.50
CA PRO A 95 11.57 -17.01 8.92
C PRO A 95 10.16 -16.44 9.15
N VAL A 96 9.40 -17.04 10.07
CA VAL A 96 7.96 -16.76 10.24
C VAL A 96 7.70 -15.32 10.67
N GLU A 97 8.59 -14.76 11.49
CA GLU A 97 8.55 -13.39 11.97
C GLU A 97 8.86 -12.35 10.87
N LYS A 98 9.42 -12.78 9.74
CA LYS A 98 9.67 -11.94 8.56
C LYS A 98 8.54 -12.01 7.53
N LEU A 99 7.61 -12.96 7.66
CA LEU A 99 6.49 -13.12 6.74
C LEU A 99 5.37 -12.14 7.11
N ILE A 100 5.05 -11.25 6.18
CA ILE A 100 4.02 -10.23 6.30
C ILE A 100 2.86 -10.58 5.36
N VAL A 101 1.68 -10.81 5.93
CA VAL A 101 0.46 -11.22 5.19
C VAL A 101 -0.09 -10.02 4.43
N GLY A 102 -0.40 -10.18 3.15
CA GLY A 102 -1.01 -9.13 2.31
C GLY A 102 -2.52 -9.08 2.44
N PHE A 103 -3.06 -7.88 2.65
CA PHE A 103 -4.50 -7.62 2.76
C PHE A 103 -4.94 -6.66 1.64
N PRO A 104 -5.90 -7.06 0.78
CA PRO A 104 -6.43 -6.19 -0.25
C PRO A 104 -7.52 -5.26 0.31
N THR A 105 -7.49 -3.99 -0.07
CA THR A 105 -8.60 -3.03 0.12
C THR A 105 -9.41 -2.87 -1.17
N TYR A 106 -9.54 -3.97 -1.91
CA TYR A 106 -10.25 -4.07 -3.18
C TYR A 106 -10.79 -5.49 -3.37
N GLY A 107 -11.66 -5.68 -4.36
CA GLY A 107 -12.17 -6.99 -4.76
C GLY A 107 -12.21 -7.16 -6.27
N HIS A 108 -12.16 -8.42 -6.71
CA HIS A 108 -12.44 -8.78 -8.10
C HIS A 108 -13.94 -8.90 -8.33
N THR A 109 -14.39 -8.46 -9.51
CA THR A 109 -15.80 -8.45 -9.88
C THR A 109 -16.05 -9.20 -11.17
N PHE A 110 -17.26 -9.74 -11.31
CA PHE A 110 -17.61 -10.67 -12.37
C PHE A 110 -19.00 -10.35 -12.96
N ILE A 111 -19.21 -10.74 -14.21
CA ILE A 111 -20.55 -10.82 -14.80
C ILE A 111 -20.99 -12.29 -14.79
N LEU A 112 -21.99 -12.62 -13.98
CA LEU A 112 -22.57 -13.96 -13.95
C LEU A 112 -23.21 -14.31 -15.28
N THR A 113 -23.04 -15.56 -15.72
CA THR A 113 -23.75 -16.08 -16.90
C THR A 113 -25.24 -16.27 -16.59
N ASP A 114 -25.55 -16.72 -15.36
CA ASP A 114 -26.90 -16.83 -14.81
C ASP A 114 -26.99 -15.99 -13.53
N PRO A 115 -27.75 -14.87 -13.53
CA PRO A 115 -27.91 -14.00 -12.36
C PRO A 115 -28.51 -14.70 -11.13
N SER A 116 -29.16 -15.85 -11.29
CA SER A 116 -29.71 -16.63 -10.17
C SER A 116 -28.68 -17.55 -9.50
N ASN A 117 -27.55 -17.83 -10.17
CA ASN A 117 -26.45 -18.61 -9.61
C ASN A 117 -25.35 -17.67 -9.09
N THR A 118 -25.44 -17.31 -7.82
CA THR A 118 -24.53 -16.37 -7.15
C THR A 118 -23.50 -17.04 -6.24
N ALA A 119 -23.38 -18.37 -6.30
CA ALA A 119 -22.42 -19.10 -5.47
C ALA A 119 -20.98 -18.83 -5.92
N VAL A 120 -20.01 -19.10 -5.03
CA VAL A 120 -18.61 -19.25 -5.44
C VAL A 120 -18.48 -20.45 -6.39
N GLY A 121 -17.69 -20.29 -7.46
CA GLY A 121 -17.59 -21.25 -8.57
C GLY A 121 -18.69 -21.11 -9.63
N ALA A 122 -19.60 -20.15 -9.51
CA ALA A 122 -20.63 -19.90 -10.52
C ALA A 122 -20.00 -19.43 -11.85
N PRO A 123 -20.48 -19.93 -13.01
CA PRO A 123 -19.92 -19.53 -14.31
C PRO A 123 -20.07 -18.04 -14.62
N THR A 124 -19.01 -17.42 -15.14
CA THR A 124 -18.96 -16.00 -15.49
C THR A 124 -18.70 -15.79 -16.97
N SER A 125 -19.23 -14.70 -17.51
CA SER A 125 -19.06 -14.30 -18.91
C SER A 125 -17.89 -13.31 -19.11
N GLY A 126 -17.27 -12.87 -18.01
CA GLY A 126 -16.13 -11.95 -18.03
C GLY A 126 -16.04 -11.05 -16.80
N PRO A 127 -15.17 -10.03 -16.86
CA PRO A 127 -14.99 -9.08 -15.77
C PRO A 127 -16.23 -8.24 -15.52
N GLY A 128 -16.48 -7.93 -14.25
CA GLY A 128 -17.50 -6.96 -13.85
C GLY A 128 -17.27 -5.57 -14.45
N PRO A 129 -18.29 -4.71 -14.49
CA PRO A 129 -18.16 -3.35 -15.01
C PRO A 129 -17.10 -2.54 -14.27
N ALA A 130 -16.43 -1.63 -14.99
CA ALA A 130 -15.46 -0.73 -14.39
C ALA A 130 -16.06 0.13 -13.27
N GLY A 131 -15.31 0.28 -12.18
CA GLY A 131 -15.68 1.15 -11.07
C GLY A 131 -15.81 2.62 -11.48
N ALA A 132 -16.62 3.39 -10.75
CA ALA A 132 -16.85 4.81 -11.02
C ALA A 132 -15.58 5.66 -10.82
N TYR A 133 -14.61 5.19 -10.04
CA TYR A 133 -13.36 5.87 -9.70
C TYR A 133 -12.14 5.09 -10.18
N THR A 134 -12.08 3.78 -9.94
CA THR A 134 -10.94 2.93 -10.36
C THR A 134 -10.85 2.77 -11.88
N LYS A 135 -11.98 2.89 -12.59
CA LYS A 135 -12.07 2.80 -14.05
C LYS A 135 -11.50 1.50 -14.65
N GLN A 136 -11.47 0.43 -13.87
CA GLN A 136 -10.94 -0.86 -14.28
C GLN A 136 -12.03 -1.93 -14.24
N CYS A 137 -12.27 -2.61 -15.36
CA CYS A 137 -13.19 -3.75 -15.38
C CYS A 137 -12.66 -4.90 -14.51
N GLY A 138 -13.57 -5.56 -13.81
CA GLY A 138 -13.24 -6.71 -12.95
C GLY A 138 -12.58 -6.35 -11.63
N PHE A 139 -12.48 -5.07 -11.28
CA PHE A 139 -11.78 -4.59 -10.09
C PHE A 139 -12.52 -3.41 -9.48
N TRP A 140 -12.85 -3.48 -8.20
CA TRP A 140 -13.42 -2.35 -7.45
C TRP A 140 -12.64 -2.09 -6.17
N ALA A 141 -12.42 -0.81 -5.88
CA ALA A 141 -11.95 -0.39 -4.57
C ALA A 141 -12.98 -0.72 -3.49
N TYR A 142 -12.54 -0.85 -2.24
CA TYR A 142 -13.45 -1.11 -1.11
C TYR A 142 -14.57 -0.07 -1.01
N TYR A 143 -14.27 1.22 -1.21
CA TYR A 143 -15.27 2.28 -1.19
C TYR A 143 -16.28 2.20 -2.36
N GLU A 144 -15.91 1.60 -3.50
CA GLU A 144 -16.83 1.34 -4.61
C GLU A 144 -17.76 0.16 -4.28
N ILE A 145 -17.23 -0.88 -3.64
CA ILE A 145 -18.01 -2.01 -3.12
C ILE A 145 -19.04 -1.50 -2.09
N CYS A 146 -18.65 -0.62 -1.16
CA CYS A 146 -19.58 0.00 -0.22
C CYS A 146 -20.72 0.76 -0.92
N THR A 147 -20.42 1.44 -2.02
CA THR A 147 -21.43 2.15 -2.82
C THR A 147 -22.41 1.15 -3.47
N PHE A 148 -21.90 0.04 -3.99
CA PHE A 148 -22.71 -1.04 -4.55
C PHE A 148 -23.67 -1.63 -3.52
N LEU A 149 -23.19 -1.88 -2.29
CA LEU A 149 -24.01 -2.35 -1.17
C LEU A 149 -25.08 -1.33 -0.76
N LYS A 150 -24.71 -0.06 -0.61
CA LYS A 150 -25.65 1.03 -0.29
C LYS A 150 -26.78 1.16 -1.32
N ASN A 151 -26.52 0.79 -2.58
CA ASN A 151 -27.49 0.81 -3.67
C ASN A 151 -28.37 -0.45 -3.74
N GLY A 152 -28.34 -1.32 -2.73
CA GLY A 152 -29.26 -2.44 -2.58
C GLY A 152 -28.71 -3.79 -3.05
N ALA A 153 -27.40 -3.91 -3.29
CA ALA A 153 -26.79 -5.21 -3.52
C ALA A 153 -26.86 -6.11 -2.29
N THR A 154 -26.98 -7.42 -2.50
CA THR A 154 -27.00 -8.41 -1.43
C THR A 154 -25.59 -8.71 -0.96
N GLN A 155 -25.35 -8.60 0.34
CA GLN A 155 -24.15 -9.09 1.03
C GLN A 155 -24.41 -10.51 1.53
N ALA A 156 -23.44 -11.41 1.40
CA ALA A 156 -23.44 -12.65 2.19
C ALA A 156 -22.07 -13.26 2.45
N TRP A 157 -22.19 -14.31 3.26
CA TRP A 157 -21.21 -15.06 4.03
C TRP A 157 -20.51 -16.21 3.29
N ASP A 158 -19.25 -16.20 2.83
CA ASP A 158 -18.58 -17.48 2.49
C ASP A 158 -17.94 -18.07 3.75
N THR A 159 -18.75 -18.82 4.50
CA THR A 159 -18.33 -19.40 5.79
C THR A 159 -17.12 -20.34 5.66
N PRO A 160 -17.05 -21.27 4.69
CA PRO A 160 -15.85 -22.09 4.50
C PRO A 160 -14.55 -21.30 4.29
N GLN A 161 -14.60 -20.19 3.56
CA GLN A 161 -13.39 -19.43 3.19
C GLN A 161 -13.09 -18.24 4.12
N ASP A 162 -13.95 -18.01 5.12
CA ASP A 162 -13.88 -16.93 6.10
C ASP A 162 -13.73 -15.53 5.46
N VAL A 163 -14.42 -15.36 4.35
CA VAL A 163 -14.52 -14.09 3.63
C VAL A 163 -15.96 -13.85 3.22
N PRO A 164 -16.34 -12.59 3.04
CA PRO A 164 -17.61 -12.29 2.44
C PRO A 164 -17.48 -11.70 1.05
N TYR A 165 -18.61 -11.68 0.35
CA TYR A 165 -18.81 -10.73 -0.74
C TYR A 165 -19.28 -9.34 -0.26
N ALA A 166 -19.23 -9.08 1.06
CA ALA A 166 -19.09 -7.79 1.73
C ALA A 166 -18.86 -7.92 3.26
N TYR A 167 -17.98 -7.10 3.83
CA TYR A 167 -17.23 -7.23 5.11
C TYR A 167 -18.01 -7.23 6.44
N GLN A 168 -17.47 -7.95 7.46
CA GLN A 168 -17.35 -7.59 8.89
C GLN A 168 -16.73 -8.76 9.73
N SER A 169 -15.46 -9.13 9.56
CA SER A 169 -14.80 -10.04 10.54
C SER A 169 -13.36 -9.64 10.87
N THR A 170 -12.91 -10.03 12.07
CA THR A 170 -11.55 -9.84 12.61
C THR A 170 -10.75 -11.15 12.66
N GLU A 171 -11.33 -12.24 12.18
CA GLU A 171 -10.78 -13.60 12.26
C GLU A 171 -9.40 -13.72 11.60
N TRP A 172 -9.20 -13.02 10.48
CA TRP A 172 -7.94 -12.85 9.78
C TRP A 172 -6.77 -12.41 10.66
N ALA A 173 -6.95 -11.34 11.44
CA ALA A 173 -5.90 -10.78 12.28
C ALA A 173 -5.64 -11.68 13.49
N GLN A 174 -6.66 -12.37 13.98
CA GLN A 174 -6.50 -13.40 15.00
C GLN A 174 -5.72 -14.60 14.45
N TRP A 175 -6.01 -15.03 13.22
CA TRP A 175 -5.30 -16.12 12.54
C TRP A 175 -3.82 -15.78 12.33
N LEU A 176 -3.52 -14.55 11.89
CA LEU A 176 -2.16 -14.04 11.74
C LEU A 176 -1.38 -14.15 13.05
N THR A 177 -1.96 -13.61 14.13
CA THR A 177 -1.35 -13.60 15.46
C THR A 177 -1.17 -15.01 16.01
N LYS A 178 -2.16 -15.90 15.84
CA LYS A 178 -2.11 -17.31 16.28
C LYS A 178 -1.00 -18.10 15.57
N ASN A 179 -0.67 -17.75 14.33
CA ASN A 179 0.34 -18.43 13.53
C ASN A 179 1.75 -17.82 13.65
N ASN A 180 1.92 -16.78 14.46
CA ASN A 180 3.17 -16.05 14.69
C ASN A 180 3.78 -15.39 13.45
N PHE A 181 2.95 -15.01 12.47
CA PHE A 181 3.41 -14.21 11.33
C PHE A 181 3.79 -12.79 11.79
N GLY A 182 4.72 -12.16 11.08
CA GLY A 182 5.35 -10.91 11.50
C GLY A 182 4.41 -9.71 11.60
N SER A 183 3.57 -9.49 10.58
CA SER A 183 2.57 -8.42 10.56
C SER A 183 1.65 -8.52 9.33
N ALA A 184 0.87 -7.46 9.09
CA ALA A 184 0.07 -7.27 7.89
C ALA A 184 0.65 -6.16 6.98
N MET A 185 0.54 -6.36 5.68
CA MET A 185 0.76 -5.37 4.61
C MET A 185 -0.59 -5.11 3.94
N VAL A 186 -0.82 -3.89 3.47
CA VAL A 186 -2.09 -3.52 2.84
C VAL A 186 -1.85 -3.00 1.42
N TRP A 187 -2.57 -3.58 0.46
CA TRP A 187 -2.67 -3.07 -0.90
C TRP A 187 -4.10 -2.57 -1.15
N THR A 188 -4.38 -1.26 -1.10
CA THR A 188 -3.50 -0.12 -0.78
C THR A 188 -4.18 0.84 0.19
N ILE A 189 -3.46 1.89 0.58
CA ILE A 189 -4.01 2.95 1.43
C ILE A 189 -5.12 3.76 0.75
N ASP A 190 -5.04 3.95 -0.57
CA ASP A 190 -5.94 4.79 -1.36
C ASP A 190 -7.22 4.08 -1.84
N LEU A 191 -7.28 2.74 -1.72
CA LEU A 191 -8.47 1.95 -2.05
C LEU A 191 -9.36 1.66 -0.84
N ASP A 192 -8.89 1.92 0.39
CA ASP A 192 -9.73 1.96 1.59
C ASP A 192 -10.67 3.19 1.56
N ASP A 193 -11.69 3.25 2.42
CA ASP A 193 -12.53 4.45 2.57
C ASP A 193 -11.79 5.53 3.37
N PHE A 194 -10.75 6.11 2.76
CA PHE A 194 -9.85 7.06 3.39
C PHE A 194 -10.54 8.37 3.78
N THR A 195 -11.62 8.75 3.10
CA THR A 195 -12.44 9.91 3.47
C THR A 195 -13.45 9.58 4.57
N GLY A 196 -13.87 8.31 4.66
CA GLY A 196 -14.89 7.82 5.58
C GLY A 196 -16.33 8.10 5.13
N THR A 197 -16.53 8.49 3.87
CA THR A 197 -17.82 8.95 3.35
C THR A 197 -18.58 7.87 2.58
N PHE A 198 -17.88 6.84 2.09
CA PHE A 198 -18.48 5.82 1.23
C PHE A 198 -19.09 4.67 2.00
N CYS A 199 -18.50 4.28 3.12
CA CYS A 199 -18.90 3.11 3.90
C CYS A 199 -19.59 3.46 5.23
N ASN A 200 -19.50 4.71 5.68
CA ASN A 200 -19.99 5.17 6.99
C ASN A 200 -19.34 4.44 8.18
N GLN A 201 -18.04 4.11 8.06
CA GLN A 201 -17.28 3.38 9.09
C GLN A 201 -16.12 4.21 9.69
N GLY A 202 -16.10 5.52 9.42
CA GLY A 202 -14.94 6.37 9.72
C GLY A 202 -13.86 6.27 8.65
N LYS A 203 -12.76 7.02 8.83
CA LYS A 203 -11.64 7.05 7.88
C LYS A 203 -10.80 5.77 7.97
N PHE A 204 -10.37 5.25 6.83
CA PHE A 204 -9.53 4.06 6.73
C PHE A 204 -10.07 2.86 7.54
N PRO A 205 -11.33 2.45 7.33
CA PRO A 205 -11.97 1.44 8.17
C PRO A 205 -11.27 0.08 8.12
N LEU A 206 -10.75 -0.35 6.97
CA LEU A 206 -10.06 -1.65 6.87
C LEU A 206 -8.69 -1.60 7.53
N ILE A 207 -7.90 -0.56 7.25
CA ILE A 207 -6.56 -0.42 7.84
C ILE A 207 -6.67 -0.18 9.36
N SER A 208 -7.68 0.57 9.81
CA SER A 208 -7.94 0.78 11.24
C SER A 208 -8.36 -0.51 11.94
N THR A 209 -9.10 -1.39 11.27
CA THR A 209 -9.42 -2.74 11.77
C THR A 209 -8.14 -3.54 12.00
N LEU A 210 -7.22 -3.57 11.02
CA LEU A 210 -5.93 -4.25 11.15
C LEU A 210 -5.08 -3.66 12.28
N LYS A 211 -4.95 -2.33 12.35
CA LYS A 211 -4.22 -1.63 13.43
C LYS A 211 -4.79 -2.00 14.80
N THR A 212 -6.11 -2.09 14.94
CA THR A 212 -6.77 -2.49 16.18
C THR A 212 -6.46 -3.94 16.55
N ALA A 213 -6.66 -4.86 15.60
CA ALA A 213 -6.52 -6.28 15.86
C ALA A 213 -5.06 -6.69 16.12
N LEU A 214 -4.09 -5.98 15.56
CA LEU A 214 -2.66 -6.14 15.85
C LEU A 214 -2.21 -5.44 17.15
N GLY A 215 -3.13 -4.83 17.91
CA GLY A 215 -2.80 -4.16 19.17
C GLY A 215 -2.00 -2.86 19.01
N LEU A 216 -2.04 -2.23 17.83
CA LEU A 216 -1.25 -1.05 17.49
C LEU A 216 -1.98 0.28 17.74
N GLN A 217 -3.07 0.30 18.53
CA GLN A 217 -3.82 1.54 18.79
C GLN A 217 -3.09 2.51 19.71
N SER A 218 -2.31 1.99 20.66
CA SER A 218 -1.55 2.77 21.64
C SER A 218 -0.10 3.06 21.19
N THR A 219 0.27 2.74 19.95
CA THR A 219 1.63 2.99 19.46
C THR A 219 1.91 4.49 19.43
N SER A 220 3.07 4.89 19.94
CA SER A 220 3.52 6.29 19.93
C SER A 220 3.44 6.87 18.53
N CYS A 221 2.68 7.95 18.38
CA CYS A 221 2.52 8.69 17.14
C CYS A 221 2.92 10.15 17.36
N THR A 222 4.16 10.33 17.84
CA THR A 222 4.72 11.64 18.15
C THR A 222 5.68 12.04 17.04
N ALA A 223 5.60 13.30 16.60
CA ALA A 223 6.59 13.85 15.68
C ALA A 223 8.01 13.71 16.27
N PRO A 224 9.03 13.40 15.46
CA PRO A 224 10.39 13.34 15.95
C PRO A 224 10.81 14.69 16.53
N ALA A 225 11.60 14.66 17.61
CA ALA A 225 12.06 15.87 18.31
C ALA A 225 12.92 16.81 17.44
N GLN A 226 13.40 16.31 16.29
CA GLN A 226 14.10 17.06 15.27
C GLN A 226 13.43 16.81 13.92
N PRO A 227 13.22 17.84 13.08
CA PRO A 227 12.73 17.65 11.72
C PRO A 227 13.68 16.71 10.96
N ILE A 228 13.14 15.70 10.29
CA ILE A 228 13.92 14.85 9.39
C ILE A 228 14.49 15.78 8.32
N SER A 229 15.83 15.84 8.20
CA SER A 229 16.46 16.65 7.17
C SER A 229 15.93 16.22 5.80
N PRO A 230 15.56 17.17 4.90
CA PRO A 230 15.15 16.83 3.55
C PRO A 230 16.22 15.92 2.92
N ILE A 231 15.80 14.87 2.21
CA ILE A 231 16.70 14.06 1.41
C ILE A 231 17.23 15.00 0.31
N THR A 232 18.44 15.53 0.50
CA THR A 232 19.17 16.22 -0.57
C THR A 232 19.52 15.15 -1.60
N GLU A 233 19.13 15.34 -2.86
CA GLU A 233 19.53 14.45 -3.95
C GLU A 233 21.05 14.25 -3.91
N ALA A 234 21.49 13.00 -4.07
CA ALA A 234 22.90 12.70 -4.24
C ALA A 234 23.39 13.41 -5.50
N THR A 235 24.32 14.36 -5.34
CA THR A 235 25.07 14.96 -6.45
C THR A 235 25.66 13.83 -7.29
N SER A 236 25.21 13.69 -8.53
CA SER A 236 25.77 12.75 -9.48
C SER A 236 27.24 13.11 -9.70
N GLY A 237 28.13 12.22 -9.22
CA GLY A 237 29.55 12.32 -9.47
C GLY A 237 29.80 12.31 -10.98
N GLY A 238 30.51 13.34 -11.45
CA GLY A 238 30.78 13.57 -12.86
C GLY A 238 31.56 12.41 -13.50
N GLY A 239 30.90 11.73 -14.43
CA GLY A 239 31.56 10.95 -15.46
C GLY A 239 31.93 11.86 -16.62
N SER A 240 33.23 12.03 -16.85
CA SER A 240 33.78 12.75 -18.01
C SER A 240 33.35 12.07 -19.31
N GLY A 241 32.49 12.75 -20.07
CA GLY A 241 32.14 12.41 -21.46
C GLY A 241 32.25 13.65 -22.32
N SER A 242 33.22 13.66 -23.24
CA SER A 242 33.38 14.70 -24.27
C SER A 242 32.24 14.64 -25.29
N GLY A 243 31.69 15.79 -25.69
CA GLY A 243 30.80 15.88 -26.85
C GLY A 243 29.96 17.16 -26.97
N SER A 244 30.51 18.13 -27.70
CA SER A 244 29.86 19.12 -28.58
C SER A 244 28.56 19.85 -28.19
N SER A 245 28.75 21.15 -27.91
CA SER A 245 28.06 22.32 -28.48
C SER A 245 26.59 22.20 -28.93
N GLY A 246 25.70 22.82 -28.15
CA GLY A 246 24.36 23.25 -28.54
C GLY A 246 23.97 24.52 -27.76
N SER A 247 23.73 25.60 -28.47
CA SER A 247 23.51 26.95 -27.94
C SER A 247 22.02 27.25 -27.69
N GLY A 248 21.72 28.00 -26.61
CA GLY A 248 20.43 28.67 -26.33
C GLY A 248 19.57 27.91 -25.30
N SER A 249 19.00 28.50 -24.24
CA SER A 249 18.78 29.89 -23.89
C SER A 249 18.18 30.01 -22.46
N SER A 250 18.40 31.18 -21.84
CA SER A 250 17.72 31.75 -20.65
C SER A 250 17.88 31.08 -19.28
N SER A 251 19.01 31.37 -18.64
CA SER A 251 19.16 31.37 -17.18
C SER A 251 18.47 32.60 -16.57
N SER A 252 17.28 32.43 -15.99
CA SER A 252 16.75 33.37 -15.00
C SER A 252 17.31 32.98 -13.64
N GLY A 253 18.40 33.65 -13.24
CA GLY A 253 19.06 33.46 -11.95
C GLY A 253 18.16 33.93 -10.81
N GLY A 254 17.46 33.00 -10.18
CA GLY A 254 16.86 33.23 -8.86
C GLY A 254 17.93 33.11 -7.79
N SER A 255 18.17 34.18 -7.03
CA SER A 255 18.97 34.15 -5.80
C SER A 255 18.06 33.95 -4.59
N GLY A 256 18.39 33.03 -3.68
CA GLY A 256 17.66 32.83 -2.41
C GLY A 256 17.22 31.38 -2.17
N PHE A 257 16.37 31.17 -1.17
CA PHE A 257 15.83 29.86 -0.76
C PHE A 257 15.15 29.10 -1.91
N CYS A 258 14.57 29.81 -2.87
CA CYS A 258 13.79 29.25 -3.98
C CYS A 258 14.62 28.87 -5.20
N ALA A 259 15.94 29.07 -5.18
CA ALA A 259 16.82 28.64 -6.27
C ALA A 259 16.70 27.13 -6.47
N GLY A 260 16.24 26.71 -7.66
CA GLY A 260 16.04 25.29 -8.01
C GLY A 260 14.81 24.63 -7.37
N LYS A 261 13.94 25.36 -6.66
CA LYS A 261 12.69 24.83 -6.12
C LYS A 261 11.53 25.02 -7.10
N ALA A 262 10.55 24.12 -7.03
CA ALA A 262 9.28 24.28 -7.73
C ALA A 262 8.52 25.51 -7.19
N ASN A 263 7.58 26.02 -7.99
CA ASN A 263 6.69 27.07 -7.52
C ASN A 263 5.79 26.51 -6.40
N GLY A 264 5.64 27.25 -5.30
CA GLY A 264 4.88 26.78 -4.15
C GLY A 264 5.20 27.50 -2.84
N LEU A 265 4.49 27.12 -1.78
CA LEU A 265 4.68 27.66 -0.43
C LEU A 265 5.48 26.68 0.43
N TYR A 266 6.47 27.20 1.17
CA TYR A 266 7.37 26.40 2.00
C TYR A 266 7.48 26.99 3.39
N SER A 267 7.70 26.14 4.40
CA SER A 267 7.85 26.58 5.79
C SER A 267 9.18 27.32 6.04
N VAL A 268 9.16 28.27 6.97
CA VAL A 268 10.36 28.95 7.49
C VAL A 268 10.76 28.27 8.80
N ALA A 269 11.95 27.67 8.83
CA ALA A 269 12.41 26.81 9.94
C ALA A 269 12.38 27.48 11.34
N ASN A 270 12.54 28.81 11.41
CA ASN A 270 12.62 29.56 12.66
C ASN A 270 11.47 30.55 12.88
N ASN A 271 10.44 30.52 12.04
CA ASN A 271 9.28 31.40 12.18
C ASN A 271 8.01 30.70 11.72
N ARG A 272 7.23 30.20 12.69
CA ARG A 272 5.97 29.50 12.42
C ARG A 272 4.88 30.39 11.82
N ASN A 273 5.01 31.71 11.93
CA ASN A 273 4.09 32.66 11.30
C ASN A 273 4.51 33.02 9.87
N ALA A 274 5.74 32.70 9.45
CA ALA A 274 6.26 33.03 8.11
C ALA A 274 6.31 31.81 7.19
N PHE A 275 6.21 32.08 5.88
CA PHE A 275 6.38 31.10 4.82
C PHE A 275 7.09 31.71 3.61
N TRP A 276 7.84 30.88 2.89
CA TRP A 276 8.43 31.25 1.61
C TRP A 276 7.43 30.99 0.49
N ASN A 277 7.14 32.00 -0.32
CA ASN A 277 6.46 31.84 -1.59
C ASN A 277 7.51 31.83 -2.71
N CYS A 278 7.66 30.69 -3.38
CA CYS A 278 8.57 30.53 -4.50
C CYS A 278 7.84 30.72 -5.83
N VAL A 279 8.29 31.69 -6.62
CA VAL A 279 7.77 31.94 -7.98
C VAL A 279 8.94 32.14 -8.93
N ASN A 280 9.10 31.23 -9.90
CA ASN A 280 10.15 31.24 -10.92
C ASN A 280 11.56 31.35 -10.31
N GLY A 281 11.81 30.63 -9.21
CA GLY A 281 13.08 30.63 -8.51
C GLY A 281 13.34 31.86 -7.62
N ILE A 282 12.41 32.81 -7.55
CA ILE A 282 12.51 34.00 -6.70
C ILE A 282 11.86 33.73 -5.34
N THR A 283 12.53 34.15 -4.27
CA THR A 283 12.07 33.99 -2.89
C THR A 283 11.30 35.23 -2.41
N TYR A 284 10.06 35.01 -1.96
CA TYR A 284 9.26 36.00 -1.25
C TYR A 284 8.96 35.49 0.16
N GLU A 285 9.39 36.21 1.19
CA GLU A 285 8.93 35.94 2.56
C GLU A 285 7.55 36.57 2.77
N GLN A 286 6.61 35.80 3.28
CA GLN A 286 5.28 36.28 3.64
C GLN A 286 4.92 35.82 5.05
N TYR A 287 3.97 36.51 5.66
CA TYR A 287 3.51 36.25 7.02
C TYR A 287 2.03 35.91 7.01
N CYS A 288 1.66 34.93 7.81
CA CYS A 288 0.27 34.65 8.14
C CYS A 288 -0.33 35.80 8.95
N GLN A 289 -1.65 35.97 8.89
CA GLN A 289 -2.34 36.94 9.73
C GLN A 289 -2.02 36.73 11.22
N THR A 290 -2.07 37.81 12.00
CA THR A 290 -1.79 37.79 13.44
C THR A 290 -2.59 36.68 14.13
N GLY A 291 -1.89 35.77 14.82
CA GLY A 291 -2.50 34.64 15.52
C GLY A 291 -2.53 33.33 14.74
N LEU A 292 -2.17 33.34 13.44
CA LEU A 292 -2.09 32.15 12.60
C LEU A 292 -0.64 31.69 12.38
N VAL A 293 -0.48 30.40 12.10
CA VAL A 293 0.78 29.74 11.72
C VAL A 293 0.66 29.11 10.35
N PHE A 294 1.77 28.96 9.65
CA PHE A 294 1.80 28.28 8.36
C PHE A 294 1.75 26.76 8.54
N ASP A 295 0.74 26.13 7.95
CA ASP A 295 0.49 24.70 7.96
C ASP A 295 0.84 24.09 6.60
N THR A 296 1.89 23.26 6.59
CA THR A 296 2.39 22.60 5.38
C THR A 296 1.44 21.53 4.83
N SER A 297 0.51 21.01 5.64
CA SER A 297 -0.45 20.00 5.18
C SER A 297 -1.47 20.57 4.19
N CYS A 298 -1.86 21.83 4.38
CA CYS A 298 -2.77 22.55 3.49
C CYS A 298 -2.07 23.59 2.61
N SER A 299 -0.78 23.85 2.84
CA SER A 299 -0.06 25.01 2.28
C SER A 299 -0.81 26.32 2.54
N CYS A 300 -1.26 26.53 3.78
CA CYS A 300 -2.15 27.63 4.15
C CYS A 300 -1.84 28.16 5.56
N CYS A 301 -2.36 29.33 5.90
CA CYS A 301 -2.29 29.87 7.26
C CYS A 301 -3.47 29.35 8.09
N ASN A 302 -3.19 28.68 9.19
CA ASN A 302 -4.17 28.05 10.06
C ASN A 302 -3.89 28.36 11.53
N TRP A 303 -4.82 28.02 12.43
CA TRP A 303 -4.60 28.13 13.87
C TRP A 303 -3.56 27.11 14.33
N ALA A 304 -2.73 27.52 15.31
CA ALA A 304 -1.67 26.69 15.89
C ALA A 304 -2.21 25.52 16.73
#